data_AF-A0A9E3GQT5-F1
#
_entry.id   AF-A0A9E3GQT5-F1
#
_cell.length_a   1.000
_cell.length_b   1.000
_cell.length_c   1.000
_cell.angle_alpha   90.00
_cell.angle_beta   90.00
_cell.angle_gamma   90.00
#
_symmetry.space_group_name_H-M   'P 1'
#
loop_
_entity.id
_entity.type
_entity.pdbx_description
1 polymer ?
#
loop_
_entity_poly.entity_id
_entity_poly.type
_entity_poly.pdbx_seq_one_letter_code
_entity_poly.pdbx_strand_id
1 'polypeptide(L)'
;MSSTAARPTTPAGAVLVRVFAHGLSWVRSLPVVPGATTVTVTVSNERLGRVPADDLVAHGYRVVGISSARPRGAGEVVDLLVPREVREAHPDWFRELLDRADRAFDCDLGPVRRLMQGELALHEG
;
A
#
# COMPACT_ATOMS: atom_id res chain seq x y z
N MET A 1 29.09 8.93 -18.90
CA MET A 1 27.96 9.76 -18.43
C MET A 1 27.07 8.85 -17.59
N SER A 2 27.28 8.82 -16.27
CA SER A 2 26.47 7.99 -15.38
C SER A 2 25.16 8.72 -15.10
N SER A 3 24.06 8.17 -15.59
CA SER A 3 22.71 8.62 -15.24
C SER A 3 22.47 8.28 -13.78
N THR A 4 22.49 9.28 -12.90
CA THR A 4 21.99 9.14 -11.53
C THR A 4 20.49 8.89 -11.64
N ALA A 5 20.07 7.62 -11.61
CA ALA A 5 18.67 7.29 -11.45
C ALA A 5 18.18 7.98 -10.19
N ALA A 6 17.27 8.94 -10.34
CA ALA A 6 16.63 9.59 -9.20
C ALA A 6 16.07 8.47 -8.33
N ARG A 7 16.46 8.44 -7.05
CA ARG A 7 15.92 7.45 -6.12
C ARG A 7 14.41 7.65 -6.16
N PRO A 8 13.63 6.65 -6.56
CA PRO A 8 12.20 6.76 -6.49
C PRO A 8 11.86 7.13 -5.06
N THR A 9 11.11 8.21 -4.90
CA THR A 9 10.83 8.82 -3.60
C THR A 9 9.35 8.63 -3.36
N THR A 10 8.99 8.17 -2.16
CA THR A 10 7.61 8.16 -1.68
C THR A 10 6.91 9.46 -2.10
N PRO A 11 5.76 9.41 -2.82
CA PRO A 11 5.07 10.61 -3.27
C PRO A 11 4.73 11.53 -2.09
N ALA A 12 4.89 12.84 -2.27
CA ALA A 12 4.59 13.81 -1.23
C ALA A 12 3.09 13.73 -0.84
N GLY A 13 2.79 13.77 0.46
CA GLY A 13 1.41 13.67 0.94
C GLY A 13 0.76 12.30 0.76
N ALA A 14 1.56 11.26 0.52
CA ALA A 14 1.09 9.88 0.51
C ALA A 14 0.71 9.42 1.92
N VAL A 15 -0.29 8.53 1.98
CA VAL A 15 -0.74 7.87 3.20
C VAL A 15 -0.52 6.38 3.03
N LEU A 16 0.10 5.75 4.02
CA LEU A 16 0.18 4.29 4.10
C LEU A 16 -1.04 3.77 4.88
N VAL A 17 -1.91 3.00 4.22
CA VAL A 17 -3.11 2.43 4.83
C VAL A 17 -2.88 0.95 5.11
N ARG A 18 -2.99 0.55 6.36
CA ARG A 18 -2.86 -0.84 6.82
C ARG A 18 -4.22 -1.49 6.93
N VAL A 19 -4.39 -2.64 6.30
CA VAL A 19 -5.62 -3.44 6.32
C VAL A 19 -5.31 -4.87 6.75
N PHE A 20 -6.19 -5.49 7.54
CA PHE A 20 -6.10 -6.91 7.83
C PHE A 20 -6.39 -7.74 6.57
N ALA A 21 -5.50 -8.68 6.29
CA ALA A 21 -5.65 -9.59 5.17
C ALA A 21 -6.13 -10.96 5.67
N HIS A 22 -7.26 -11.41 5.16
CA HIS A 22 -7.81 -12.73 5.49
C HIS A 22 -7.59 -13.69 4.33
N GLY A 23 -6.47 -14.43 4.35
CA GLY A 23 -6.16 -15.41 3.31
C GLY A 23 -5.87 -14.78 1.94
N LEU A 24 -6.00 -15.58 0.88
CA LEU A 24 -5.62 -15.16 -0.49
C LEU A 24 -6.66 -14.28 -1.19
N SER A 25 -7.84 -14.07 -0.59
CA SER A 25 -8.92 -13.26 -1.16
C SER A 25 -8.96 -11.83 -0.62
N TRP A 26 -7.93 -11.40 0.13
CA TRP A 26 -7.89 -10.08 0.78
C TRP A 26 -8.15 -8.92 -0.19
N VAL A 27 -7.69 -9.03 -1.44
CA VAL A 27 -7.89 -7.99 -2.46
C VAL A 27 -9.37 -7.75 -2.76
N ARG A 28 -10.20 -8.79 -2.69
CA ARG A 28 -11.64 -8.72 -2.95
C ARG A 28 -12.43 -8.05 -1.83
N SER A 29 -11.82 -7.91 -0.64
CA SER A 29 -12.41 -7.14 0.45
C SER A 29 -12.12 -5.65 0.34
N LEU A 30 -11.23 -5.22 -0.57
CA LEU A 30 -10.89 -3.82 -0.77
C LEU A 30 -11.73 -3.17 -1.89
N PRO A 31 -11.98 -1.86 -1.83
CA PRO A 31 -12.66 -1.16 -2.91
C PRO A 31 -11.79 -1.11 -4.18
N VAL A 32 -12.39 -1.29 -5.36
CA VAL A 32 -11.68 -1.18 -6.65
C VAL A 32 -11.10 0.22 -6.82
N VAL A 33 -9.81 0.33 -7.17
CA VAL A 33 -9.15 1.61 -7.39
C VAL A 33 -9.74 2.31 -8.63
N PRO A 34 -10.24 3.55 -8.49
CA PRO A 34 -10.85 4.29 -9.60
C PRO A 34 -9.81 4.87 -10.58
N GLY A 35 -10.29 5.26 -11.76
CA GLY A 35 -9.54 6.12 -12.68
C GLY A 35 -8.32 5.48 -13.36
N ALA A 36 -8.30 4.15 -13.52
CA ALA A 36 -7.18 3.39 -14.08
C ALA A 36 -5.83 3.64 -13.37
N THR A 37 -5.89 4.08 -12.10
CA THR A 37 -4.70 4.29 -11.28
C THR A 37 -4.32 2.99 -10.59
N THR A 38 -3.03 2.79 -10.36
CA THR A 38 -2.51 1.63 -9.63
C THR A 38 -2.03 2.04 -8.25
N VAL A 39 -2.59 1.43 -7.21
CA VAL A 39 -2.10 1.57 -5.82
C VAL A 39 -1.12 0.44 -5.53
N THR A 40 0.06 0.80 -5.03
CA THR A 40 1.08 -0.19 -4.68
C THR A 40 0.83 -0.75 -3.28
N VAL A 41 1.11 -2.04 -3.11
CA VAL A 41 0.81 -2.80 -1.90
C VAL A 41 2.05 -3.57 -1.45
N THR A 42 2.38 -3.50 -0.16
CA THR A 42 3.29 -4.45 0.47
C THR A 42 2.49 -5.43 1.32
N VAL A 43 2.93 -6.69 1.35
CA VAL A 43 2.24 -7.76 2.08
C VAL A 43 3.09 -8.23 3.26
N SER A 44 2.47 -8.68 4.35
CA SER A 44 3.23 -9.06 5.55
C SER A 44 3.93 -10.42 5.47
N ASN A 45 3.64 -11.23 4.44
CA ASN A 45 4.27 -12.53 4.21
C ASN A 45 4.07 -13.03 2.77
N GLU A 46 4.86 -14.03 2.38
CA GLU A 46 4.83 -14.64 1.04
C GLU A 46 3.47 -15.23 0.66
N ARG A 47 2.71 -15.77 1.63
CA ARG A 47 1.42 -16.39 1.35
C ARG A 47 0.46 -15.37 0.75
N LEU A 48 0.35 -14.19 1.34
CA LEU A 48 -0.49 -13.10 0.86
C LEU A 48 -0.09 -12.60 -0.54
N GLY A 49 1.20 -12.72 -0.88
CA GLY A 49 1.73 -12.37 -2.21
C GLY A 49 1.33 -13.35 -3.32
N ARG A 50 0.74 -14.50 -3.00
CA ARG A 50 0.26 -15.51 -3.97
C ARG A 50 -1.19 -15.27 -4.42
N VAL A 51 -1.75 -14.11 -4.15
CA VAL A 51 -3.05 -13.70 -4.70
C VAL A 51 -2.99 -13.74 -6.24
N PRO A 52 -4.06 -14.19 -6.93
CA PRO A 52 -4.08 -14.21 -8.39
C PRO A 52 -3.78 -12.83 -8.98
N ALA A 53 -2.90 -12.76 -9.99
CA ALA A 53 -2.53 -11.50 -10.64
C ALA A 53 -3.74 -10.79 -11.28
N ASP A 54 -4.67 -11.56 -11.85
CA ASP A 54 -5.90 -11.03 -12.45
C ASP A 54 -6.78 -10.33 -11.41
N ASP A 55 -6.84 -10.83 -10.17
CA ASP A 55 -7.60 -10.19 -9.09
C ASP A 55 -6.96 -8.85 -8.70
N LEU A 56 -5.62 -8.78 -8.63
CA LEU A 56 -4.89 -7.54 -8.37
C LEU A 56 -5.14 -6.50 -9.47
N VAL A 57 -4.99 -6.90 -10.73
CA VAL A 57 -5.19 -6.02 -11.89
C VAL A 57 -6.64 -5.53 -11.97
N ALA A 58 -7.62 -6.42 -11.79
CA ALA A 58 -9.03 -6.07 -11.84
C ALA A 58 -9.44 -5.07 -10.74
N HIS A 59 -8.73 -5.06 -9.60
CA HIS A 59 -8.99 -4.13 -8.50
C HIS A 59 -8.07 -2.90 -8.52
N GLY A 60 -7.11 -2.81 -9.45
CA GLY A 60 -6.17 -1.69 -9.55
C GLY A 60 -5.06 -1.67 -8.48
N TYR A 61 -4.69 -2.84 -7.97
CA TYR A 61 -3.60 -2.99 -6.98
C TYR A 61 -2.38 -3.67 -7.60
N ARG A 62 -1.18 -3.34 -7.10
CA ARG A 62 0.08 -3.99 -7.48
C ARG A 62 0.91 -4.31 -6.26
N VAL A 63 1.19 -5.60 -6.02
CA VAL A 63 2.11 -6.01 -4.96
C VAL A 63 3.55 -5.69 -5.38
N VAL A 64 4.27 -4.94 -4.54
CA VAL A 64 5.66 -4.50 -4.80
C VAL A 64 6.68 -5.20 -3.92
N GLY A 65 6.26 -5.85 -2.84
CA GLY A 65 7.17 -6.59 -1.97
C GLY A 65 6.52 -7.13 -0.71
N ILE A 66 7.35 -7.79 0.09
CA ILE A 66 6.97 -8.35 1.38
C ILE A 66 7.61 -7.48 2.46
N SER A 67 6.80 -6.88 3.33
CA SER A 67 7.34 -6.16 4.49
C SER A 67 7.83 -7.16 5.53
N SER A 68 9.10 -7.03 5.91
CA SER A 68 9.70 -7.77 7.03
C SER A 68 9.40 -7.12 8.39
N ALA A 69 8.88 -5.88 8.41
CA ALA A 69 8.59 -5.13 9.61
C ALA A 69 7.16 -5.40 10.11
N ARG A 70 6.95 -6.64 10.57
CA ARG A 70 5.70 -7.03 11.22
C ARG A 70 5.72 -6.62 12.71
N PRO A 71 4.76 -5.80 13.19
CA PRO A 71 4.56 -5.66 14.63
C PRO A 71 4.17 -7.02 15.21
N ARG A 72 4.82 -7.44 16.31
CA ARG A 72 4.51 -8.73 16.96
C ARG A 72 3.01 -8.80 17.27
N GLY A 73 2.34 -9.85 16.80
CA GLY A 73 0.91 -10.09 17.04
C GLY A 73 -0.06 -9.45 16.04
N ALA A 74 0.40 -8.65 15.06
CA ALA A 74 -0.47 -7.89 14.16
C ALA A 74 -1.22 -8.70 13.09
N GLY A 75 -1.36 -10.02 13.22
CA GLY A 75 -2.08 -10.82 12.21
C GLY A 75 -1.44 -10.72 10.80
N GLU A 76 -2.18 -11.14 9.80
CA GLU A 76 -1.82 -10.96 8.39
C GLU A 76 -2.32 -9.58 7.94
N VAL A 77 -1.46 -8.79 7.32
CA VAL A 77 -1.77 -7.41 6.92
C VAL A 77 -1.20 -7.09 5.56
N VAL A 78 -1.81 -6.11 4.91
CA VAL A 78 -1.29 -5.45 3.72
C VAL A 78 -1.23 -3.96 3.96
N ASP A 79 -0.19 -3.33 3.45
CA ASP A 79 0.01 -1.89 3.52
C ASP A 79 -0.10 -1.30 2.11
N LEU A 80 -1.05 -0.38 1.94
CA LEU A 80 -1.35 0.29 0.69
C LEU A 80 -0.75 1.70 0.71
N LEU A 81 0.12 2.02 -0.23
CA LEU A 81 0.62 3.39 -0.39
C LEU A 81 -0.32 4.17 -1.30
N VAL A 82 -1.12 5.06 -0.72
CA VAL A 82 -2.11 5.87 -1.42
C VAL A 82 -1.56 7.26 -1.69
N PRO A 83 -1.28 7.64 -2.95
CA PRO A 83 -0.81 8.98 -3.28
C PRO A 83 -1.87 10.05 -3.01
N ARG A 84 -1.39 11.28 -2.78
CA ARG A 84 -2.24 12.45 -2.53
C ARG A 84 -3.25 12.70 -3.65
N GLU A 85 -2.81 12.55 -4.88
CA GLU A 85 -3.59 12.85 -6.08
C GLU A 85 -4.80 11.91 -6.18
N VAL A 86 -4.62 10.63 -5.84
CA VAL A 86 -5.70 9.63 -5.87
C VAL A 86 -6.76 9.91 -4.81
N ARG A 87 -6.34 10.21 -3.57
CA ARG A 87 -7.28 10.52 -2.48
C ARG A 87 -8.04 11.82 -2.73
N GLU A 88 -7.42 12.81 -3.38
CA GLU A 88 -8.07 14.09 -3.70
C GLU A 88 -9.02 13.97 -4.88
N ALA A 89 -8.67 13.19 -5.90
CA ALA A 89 -9.54 12.93 -7.04
C ALA A 89 -10.73 12.01 -6.67
N HIS A 90 -10.55 11.12 -5.70
CA HIS A 90 -11.53 10.08 -5.36
C HIS A 90 -11.77 9.97 -3.83
N PRO A 91 -12.32 11.01 -3.19
CA PRO A 91 -12.48 11.06 -1.74
C PRO A 91 -13.43 10.00 -1.17
N ASP A 92 -14.47 9.62 -1.92
CA ASP A 92 -15.42 8.59 -1.49
C ASP A 92 -14.80 7.19 -1.49
N TRP A 93 -14.01 6.86 -2.52
CA TRP A 93 -13.22 5.63 -2.56
C TRP A 93 -12.22 5.58 -1.40
N PHE A 94 -11.54 6.69 -1.11
CA PHE A 94 -10.58 6.74 -0.03
C PHE A 94 -11.26 6.56 1.34
N ARG A 95 -12.45 7.14 1.54
CA ARG A 95 -13.26 6.91 2.74
C ARG A 95 -13.65 5.45 2.88
N GLU A 96 -14.12 4.83 1.80
CA GLU A 96 -14.46 3.41 1.77
C GLU A 96 -13.25 2.51 2.11
N LEU A 97 -12.05 2.88 1.66
CA LEU A 97 -10.81 2.19 2.02
C LEU A 97 -10.50 2.36 3.52
N LEU A 98 -10.66 3.57 4.06
CA LEU A 98 -10.43 3.85 5.48
C LEU A 98 -11.40 3.11 6.41
N ASP A 99 -12.64 2.89 5.98
CA ASP A 99 -13.63 2.10 6.76
C ASP A 99 -13.19 0.64 6.96
N ARG A 100 -12.24 0.14 6.15
CA ARG A 100 -11.65 -1.20 6.25
C ARG A 100 -10.27 -1.20 6.90
N ALA A 101 -9.69 -0.03 7.14
CA ALA A 101 -8.34 0.10 7.64
C ALA A 101 -8.26 -0.22 9.13
N ASP A 102 -7.20 -0.92 9.52
CA ASP A 102 -6.77 -0.98 10.93
C ASP A 102 -6.11 0.34 11.33
N ARG A 103 -5.23 0.86 10.45
CA ARG A 103 -4.46 2.10 10.67
C ARG A 103 -4.20 2.84 9.38
N ALA A 104 -4.05 4.14 9.48
CA ALA A 104 -3.55 5.00 8.42
C ALA A 104 -2.39 5.85 8.95
N PHE A 105 -1.33 5.97 8.14
CA PHE A 105 -0.09 6.62 8.50
C PHE A 105 0.21 7.73 7.50
N ASP A 106 0.26 8.97 7.98
CA ASP A 106 0.71 10.10 7.19
C ASP A 106 2.24 10.03 7.02
N CYS A 107 2.69 9.81 5.78
CA CYS A 107 4.10 9.62 5.47
C CYS A 107 4.91 10.92 5.52
N ASP A 108 4.26 12.09 5.56
CA ASP A 108 4.95 13.38 5.72
C ASP A 108 5.37 13.63 7.18
N LEU A 109 4.79 12.89 8.14
CA LEU A 109 5.18 12.96 9.54
C LEU A 109 6.53 12.27 9.75
N GLY A 110 7.58 13.05 10.05
CA GLY A 110 8.96 12.56 10.21
C GLY A 110 9.14 11.32 11.10
N PRO A 111 8.45 11.19 12.26
CA PRO A 111 8.49 9.96 13.06
C PRO A 111 7.88 8.74 12.36
N VAL A 112 6.76 8.92 11.65
CA VAL A 112 6.08 7.86 10.90
C VAL A 112 6.96 7.40 9.74
N ARG A 113 7.53 8.34 8.98
CA ARG A 113 8.44 8.05 7.88
C ARG A 113 9.64 7.22 8.31
N ARG A 114 10.23 7.54 9.48
CA ARG A 114 11.32 6.75 10.07
C ARG A 114 10.87 5.35 10.47
N LEU A 115 9.68 5.22 11.04
CA LEU A 115 9.13 3.93 11.45
C LEU A 115 8.84 3.02 10.24
N MET A 116 8.33 3.59 9.14
CA MET A 116 7.89 2.88 7.93
C MET A 116 8.95 2.84 6.82
N GLN A 117 10.21 3.16 7.12
CA GLN A 117 11.24 3.31 6.09
C GLN A 117 11.45 2.03 5.26
N GLY A 118 11.35 0.85 5.90
CA GLY A 118 11.50 -0.43 5.21
C GLY A 118 10.37 -0.70 4.23
N GLU A 119 9.13 -0.46 4.65
CA GLU A 119 7.94 -0.55 3.80
C GLU A 119 8.00 0.43 2.64
N LEU A 120 8.26 1.71 2.92
CA LEU A 120 8.28 2.76 1.91
C LEU A 120 9.33 2.49 0.82
N ALA A 121 10.50 1.94 1.18
CA ALA A 121 11.52 1.57 0.22
C ALA A 121 11.05 0.50 -0.80
N LEU A 122 10.10 -0.36 -0.43
CA LEU A 122 9.52 -1.35 -1.37
C LEU A 122 8.59 -0.70 -2.41
N HIS A 123 7.95 0.41 -2.06
CA HIS A 123 7.08 1.16 -2.97
C HIS A 123 7.85 2.05 -3.94
N GLU A 124 9.12 2.29 -3.63
CA GLU A 124 10.03 3.06 -4.48
C GLU A 124 10.57 2.17 -5.63
N GLY A 125 10.68 0.84 -5.45
CA GLY A 125 11.24 -0.09 -6.46
C GLY A 125 10.55 -0.18 -7.82
#